data_AF-A0A0M4G931-F1
#
_entry.id   AF-A0A0M4G931-F1
#
_cell.length_a   1.000
_cell.length_b   1.000
_cell.length_c   1.000
_cell.angle_alpha   90.00
_cell.angle_beta   90.00
_cell.angle_gamma   90.00
#
_symmetry.space_group_name_H-M   'P 1'
#
loop_
_entity.id
_entity.type
_entity.pdbx_description
1 polymer ?
#
loop_
_entity_poly.entity_id
_entity_poly.type
_entity_poly.pdbx_seq_one_letter_code
_entity_poly.pdbx_strand_id
1 'polypeptide(L)'
;MFSFLGTVIVEGLHIKFPGSIVGLILLFGCLYFKLIPVSLIKDGAGFLLSVLTLFFVPATVGVMNYPELLSFHGLLLIISVVISTIFTIIISGRVGQYLENKIALKEEE
;
A
#
# COMPACT_ATOMS: atom_id res chain seq x y z
N MET A 1 -11.83 -14.40 6.03
CA MET A 1 -13.09 -13.79 6.50
C MET A 1 -13.24 -12.34 6.03
N PHE A 2 -12.38 -11.41 6.46
CA PHE A 2 -12.50 -9.99 6.08
C PHE A 2 -12.46 -9.73 4.57
N SER A 3 -11.57 -10.40 3.82
CA SER A 3 -11.55 -10.31 2.35
C SER A 3 -12.85 -10.78 1.69
N PHE A 4 -13.50 -11.80 2.25
CA PHE A 4 -14.77 -12.31 1.75
C PHE A 4 -15.90 -11.30 2.01
N LEU A 5 -15.98 -10.75 3.23
CA LEU A 5 -16.92 -9.68 3.56
C LEU A 5 -16.70 -8.44 2.67
N GLY A 6 -15.45 -8.06 2.44
CA GLY A 6 -15.11 -6.97 1.54
C GLY A 6 -15.54 -7.25 0.10
N THR A 7 -15.45 -8.49 -0.37
CA THR A 7 -15.92 -8.89 -1.71
C THR A 7 -17.45 -8.76 -1.82
N VAL A 8 -18.19 -9.25 -0.82
CA VAL A 8 -19.66 -9.10 -0.77
C VAL A 8 -20.08 -7.63 -0.79
N ILE A 9 -19.36 -6.77 -0.06
CA ILE A 9 -19.63 -5.32 -0.06
C ILE A 9 -19.30 -4.69 -1.42
N VAL A 10 -18.16 -5.06 -2.02
CA VAL A 10 -17.75 -4.55 -3.33
C VAL A 10 -18.75 -4.93 -4.41
N GLU A 11 -19.23 -6.18 -4.41
CA GLU A 11 -20.24 -6.67 -5.34
C GLU A 11 -21.59 -5.98 -5.12
N GLY A 12 -22.01 -5.80 -3.85
CA GLY A 12 -23.26 -5.11 -3.53
C GLY A 12 -23.27 -3.62 -3.87
N LEU A 13 -22.15 -2.91 -3.69
CA LEU A 13 -22.03 -1.47 -3.96
C LEU A 13 -21.42 -1.15 -5.34
N HIS A 14 -21.10 -2.15 -6.17
CA HIS A 14 -20.45 -2.00 -7.48
C HIS A 14 -19.15 -1.15 -7.44
N ILE A 15 -18.31 -1.39 -6.44
CA ILE A 15 -17.07 -0.65 -6.24
C ILE A 15 -15.95 -1.22 -7.14
N LYS A 16 -15.08 -0.37 -7.71
CA LYS A 16 -13.96 -0.78 -8.57
C LYS A 16 -12.68 -1.21 -7.82
N PHE A 17 -12.81 -1.65 -6.58
CA PHE A 17 -11.67 -2.08 -5.76
C PHE A 17 -11.70 -3.58 -5.54
N PRO A 18 -10.54 -4.26 -5.46
CA PRO A 18 -10.48 -5.64 -4.99
C PRO A 18 -11.12 -5.77 -3.60
N GLY A 19 -11.93 -6.80 -3.39
CA GLY A 19 -12.57 -7.08 -2.10
C GLY A 19 -11.58 -7.21 -0.94
N SER A 20 -10.33 -7.60 -1.21
CA SER A 20 -9.24 -7.65 -0.24
C SER A 20 -8.86 -6.28 0.34
N ILE A 21 -8.91 -5.21 -0.47
CA ILE A 21 -8.63 -3.84 -0.01
C ILE A 21 -9.72 -3.38 0.94
N VAL A 22 -10.99 -3.61 0.60
CA VAL A 22 -12.12 -3.30 1.48
C VAL A 22 -12.06 -4.13 2.76
N GLY A 23 -11.70 -5.42 2.65
CA GLY A 23 -11.45 -6.28 3.80
C GLY A 23 -10.36 -5.76 4.74
N LEU A 24 -9.28 -5.17 4.20
CA LEU A 24 -8.22 -4.53 4.99
C LEU A 24 -8.75 -3.34 5.78
N ILE A 25 -9.56 -2.48 5.13
CA ILE A 25 -10.16 -1.31 5.77
C ILE A 25 -11.11 -1.73 6.89
N LEU A 26 -11.91 -2.78 6.67
CA LEU A 26 -12.79 -3.34 7.69
C LEU A 26 -12.00 -3.87 8.89
N LEU A 27 -10.94 -4.66 8.63
CA LEU A 27 -10.06 -5.18 9.68
C LEU A 27 -9.41 -4.06 10.48
N PHE A 28 -8.92 -3.02 9.79
CA PHE A 28 -8.36 -1.83 10.40
C PHE A 28 -9.38 -1.10 11.28
N GLY A 29 -10.62 -0.95 10.80
CA GLY A 29 -11.71 -0.39 11.60
C GLY A 29 -11.99 -1.20 12.87
N CYS A 30 -12.06 -2.53 12.76
CA CYS A 30 -12.23 -3.40 13.94
C CYS A 30 -11.09 -3.28 14.95
N LEU A 31 -9.85 -3.14 14.48
CA LEU A 31 -8.67 -2.91 15.33
C LEU A 31 -8.72 -1.53 15.98
N TYR A 32 -9.09 -0.50 15.23
CA TYR A 32 -9.22 0.88 15.72
C TYR A 32 -10.27 0.99 16.83
N PHE A 33 -11.43 0.37 16.64
CA PHE A 33 -12.50 0.31 17.66
C PHE A 33 -12.24 -0.73 18.76
N LYS A 34 -11.08 -1.41 18.76
CA LYS A 34 -10.70 -2.47 19.71
C LYS A 34 -11.73 -3.62 19.79
N LEU A 35 -12.50 -3.84 18.73
CA LEU A 35 -13.42 -4.98 18.61
C LEU A 35 -12.66 -6.31 18.53
N ILE A 36 -11.42 -6.27 18.03
CA ILE A 36 -10.53 -7.42 17.93
C ILE A 36 -9.18 -7.05 18.55
N PRO A 37 -8.68 -7.84 19.53
CA PRO A 37 -7.36 -7.60 20.10
C PRO A 37 -6.27 -7.91 19.07
N VAL A 38 -5.28 -7.02 18.98
CA VAL A 38 -4.12 -7.14 18.08
C VAL A 38 -3.38 -8.48 18.26
N SER A 39 -3.35 -9.01 19.49
CA SER A 39 -2.68 -10.26 19.82
C SER A 39 -3.18 -11.46 19.00
N LEU A 40 -4.46 -11.49 18.60
CA LEU A 40 -5.02 -12.59 17.81
C LEU A 40 -4.48 -12.64 16.37
N ILE A 41 -4.00 -11.52 15.85
CA ILE A 41 -3.63 -11.38 14.43
C ILE A 41 -2.11 -11.20 14.31
N LYS A 42 -1.45 -10.70 15.36
CA LYS A 42 -0.03 -10.36 15.38
C LYS A 42 0.86 -11.52 14.91
N ASP A 43 0.65 -12.72 15.40
CA ASP A 43 1.50 -13.87 15.09
C ASP A 43 1.33 -14.31 13.63
N GLY A 44 0.09 -14.37 13.14
CA GLY A 44 -0.21 -14.69 11.75
C GLY A 44 0.30 -13.62 10.78
N ALA A 45 0.15 -12.34 11.11
CA ALA A 45 0.67 -11.23 10.33
C ALA A 45 2.21 -11.23 10.31
N GLY A 46 2.84 -11.50 11.46
CA GLY A 46 4.30 -11.63 11.58
C GLY A 46 4.85 -12.78 10.75
N PHE A 47 4.16 -13.92 10.72
CA PHE A 47 4.50 -15.05 9.86
C PHE A 47 4.37 -14.69 8.37
N LEU A 48 3.28 -14.04 7.95
CA LEU A 48 3.14 -13.60 6.55
C LEU A 48 4.23 -12.59 6.15
N LEU A 49 4.60 -11.70 7.08
CA LEU A 49 5.65 -10.72 6.86
C LEU A 49 7.03 -11.39 6.71
N SER A 50 7.31 -12.45 7.46
CA SER A 50 8.58 -13.16 7.37
C SER A 50 8.75 -13.90 6.03
N VAL A 51 7.65 -14.35 5.42
CA VAL A 51 7.66 -14.96 4.08
C VAL A 51 7.40 -13.96 2.95
N LEU A 52 7.27 -12.65 3.24
CA LEU A 52 6.97 -11.62 2.23
C LEU A 52 7.98 -11.62 1.08
N THR A 53 9.25 -11.90 1.36
CA THR A 53 10.30 -12.00 0.34
C THR A 53 10.00 -13.07 -0.71
N LEU A 54 9.35 -14.18 -0.32
CA LEU A 54 8.93 -15.24 -1.25
C LEU A 54 7.89 -14.72 -2.26
N PHE A 55 7.03 -13.78 -1.85
CA PHE A 55 6.03 -13.17 -2.74
C PHE A 55 6.66 -12.26 -3.81
N PHE A 56 7.89 -11.80 -3.63
CA PHE A 56 8.62 -11.10 -4.69
C PHE A 56 9.08 -12.05 -5.80
N VAL A 57 9.27 -13.34 -5.52
CA VAL A 57 9.76 -14.30 -6.52
C VAL A 57 8.80 -14.39 -7.73
N PRO A 58 7.48 -14.63 -7.58
CA PRO A 58 6.56 -14.61 -8.71
C PRO A 58 6.52 -13.27 -9.46
N ALA A 59 6.61 -12.15 -8.74
CA ALA A 59 6.63 -10.82 -9.35
C ALA A 59 7.87 -10.62 -10.23
N THR A 60 9.06 -10.98 -9.74
CA THR A 60 10.32 -10.89 -10.49
C THR A 60 10.35 -11.86 -11.67
N VAL A 61 9.88 -13.10 -11.48
CA VAL A 61 9.79 -14.09 -12.57
C VAL A 61 8.81 -13.61 -13.65
N GLY A 62 7.72 -12.94 -13.27
CA GLY A 62 6.78 -12.32 -14.19
C GLY A 62 7.46 -11.32 -15.14
N VAL A 63 8.41 -10.53 -14.65
CA VAL A 63 9.18 -9.56 -15.45
C VAL A 63 10.05 -10.24 -16.51
N MET A 64 10.55 -11.46 -16.26
CA MET A 64 11.37 -12.19 -17.24
C MET A 64 10.62 -12.51 -18.53
N ASN A 65 9.28 -12.49 -18.52
CA ASN A 65 8.47 -12.65 -19.74
C ASN A 65 8.52 -11.42 -20.66
N TYR A 66 9.15 -10.32 -20.22
CA TYR A 66 9.25 -9.07 -20.96
C TYR A 66 10.73 -8.66 -21.13
N PRO A 67 11.45 -9.27 -22.08
CA PRO A 67 12.87 -8.97 -22.31
C PRO A 67 13.13 -7.51 -22.69
N GLU A 68 12.14 -6.82 -23.25
CA GLU A 68 12.15 -5.37 -23.52
C GLU A 68 12.54 -4.56 -22.26
N LEU A 69 12.04 -4.96 -21.09
CA LEU A 69 12.28 -4.29 -19.80
C LEU A 69 13.72 -4.49 -19.31
N LEU A 70 14.45 -5.48 -19.84
CA LEU A 70 15.86 -5.72 -19.54
C LEU A 70 16.80 -5.07 -20.57
N SER A 71 16.25 -4.44 -21.61
CA SER A 71 17.01 -3.72 -22.62
C SER A 71 17.42 -2.32 -22.14
N PHE A 72 18.18 -1.59 -22.97
CA PHE A 72 18.54 -0.20 -22.71
C PHE A 72 17.33 0.72 -22.47
N HIS A 73 16.21 0.45 -23.15
CA HIS A 73 14.96 1.19 -22.92
C HIS A 73 14.39 0.91 -21.53
N GLY A 74 14.50 -0.32 -21.04
CA GLY A 74 14.12 -0.69 -19.68
C GLY A 74 14.96 0.00 -18.61
N LEU A 75 16.27 0.17 -18.84
CA LEU A 75 17.13 0.97 -17.96
C LEU A 75 16.68 2.44 -17.89
N LEU A 76 16.33 3.05 -19.03
CA LEU A 76 15.78 4.40 -19.05
C LEU A 76 14.45 4.50 -18.27
N LEU A 77 13.59 3.49 -18.37
CA LEU A 77 12.36 3.43 -17.58
C LEU A 77 12.64 3.35 -16.09
N ILE A 78 13.57 2.49 -15.65
CA ILE A 78 13.95 2.38 -14.24
C ILE A 78 14.45 3.73 -13.72
N ILE A 79 15.33 4.39 -14.46
CA ILE A 79 15.86 5.70 -14.09
C ILE A 79 14.72 6.74 -13.99
N SER A 80 13.82 6.77 -14.96
CA SER A 80 12.66 7.69 -14.96
C SER A 80 11.73 7.46 -13.76
N VAL A 81 11.43 6.19 -13.44
CA VAL A 81 10.60 5.83 -12.28
C VAL A 81 11.29 6.20 -10.97
N VAL A 82 12.58 5.94 -10.83
CA VAL A 82 13.33 6.28 -9.62
C VAL A 82 13.37 7.79 -9.41
N ILE A 83 13.71 8.56 -10.45
CA ILE A 83 13.78 10.03 -10.37
C ILE A 83 12.40 10.61 -10.04
N SER A 84 11.35 10.18 -10.74
CA SER A 84 9.99 10.66 -10.49
C SER A 84 9.51 10.29 -9.08
N THR A 85 9.79 9.08 -8.60
CA THR A 85 9.41 8.64 -7.26
C THR A 85 10.10 9.49 -6.18
N ILE A 86 11.42 9.70 -6.30
CA ILE A 86 12.17 10.57 -5.37
C ILE A 86 11.58 11.98 -5.38
N PHE A 87 11.31 12.53 -6.57
CA PHE A 87 10.75 13.86 -6.71
C PHE A 87 9.36 13.97 -6.08
N THR A 88 8.48 13.00 -6.34
CA THR A 88 7.14 12.93 -5.73
C THR A 88 7.21 12.83 -4.21
N ILE A 89 8.12 12.01 -3.65
CA ILE A 89 8.32 11.88 -2.21
C ILE A 89 8.79 13.22 -1.60
N ILE A 90 9.76 13.88 -2.22
CA ILE A 90 10.29 15.17 -1.72
C ILE A 90 9.18 16.23 -1.72
N ILE A 91 8.45 16.36 -2.83
CA ILE A 91 7.41 17.38 -2.95
C ILE A 91 6.25 17.09 -2.00
N SER A 92 5.72 15.86 -2.02
CA SER A 92 4.60 15.49 -1.13
C SER A 92 4.99 15.64 0.35
N GLY A 93 6.21 15.26 0.72
CA GLY A 93 6.73 15.46 2.07
C GLY A 93 6.85 16.93 2.45
N ARG A 94 7.41 17.77 1.56
CA ARG A 94 7.53 19.23 1.78
C ARG A 94 6.16 19.90 1.89
N VAL A 95 5.21 19.51 1.05
CA VAL A 95 3.83 20.03 1.08
C VAL A 95 3.14 19.62 2.37
N GLY A 96 3.28 18.36 2.79
CA GLY A 96 2.74 17.87 4.07
C GLY A 96 3.28 18.67 5.26
N GLN A 97 4.62 18.84 5.33
CA GLN A 97 5.26 19.63 6.38
C GLN A 97 4.87 21.11 6.35
N TYR A 98 4.70 21.69 5.16
CA TYR A 98 4.25 23.08 5.02
C TYR A 98 2.82 23.26 5.54
N LEU A 99 1.92 22.33 5.21
CA LEU A 99 0.53 22.32 5.69
C LEU A 99 0.47 22.16 7.21
N GLU A 100 1.23 21.22 7.76
CA GLU A 100 1.31 20.97 9.21
C GLU A 100 1.79 22.22 9.96
N ASN A 101 2.90 22.83 9.53
CA ASN A 101 3.43 24.06 10.13
C ASN A 101 2.44 25.22 10.02
N LYS A 102 1.71 25.35 8.91
CA LYS A 102 0.73 26.43 8.72
C LYS A 102 -0.54 26.22 9.55
N ILE A 103 -0.92 24.99 9.83
CA ILE A 103 -2.05 24.65 10.71
C ILE A 103 -1.65 24.92 12.18
N ALA A 104 -0.44 24.51 12.59
CA ALA A 104 0.08 24.76 13.93
C ALA A 104 0.19 26.27 14.26
N LEU A 105 0.68 27.08 13.31
CA LEU A 105 0.77 28.54 13.49
C LEU A 105 -0.60 29.24 13.55
N LYS A 106 -1.68 28.60 13.08
CA LYS A 106 -3.05 29.15 13.10
C LYS A 106 -3.82 28.76 14.37
N GLU A 107 -3.37 27.76 15.11
CA GLU A 107 -3.92 27.40 16.43
C GLU A 107 -3.30 28.23 17.57
N GLU A 108 -2.17 28.91 17.32
CA GLU A 108 -1.48 29.80 18.28
C GLU A 108 -1.91 31.28 18.18
N GLU A 109 -2.68 31.70 17.16
CA GLU A 109 -3.34 33.02 17.04
C GLU A 109 -4.79 32.99 17.54
#